data_AF-A0A0S9DG38-F1
#
_entry.id   AF-A0A0S9DG38-F1
#
_cell.length_a   1.000
_cell.length_b   1.000
_cell.length_c   1.000
_cell.angle_alpha   90.00
_cell.angle_beta   90.00
_cell.angle_gamma   90.00
#
_symmetry.space_group_name_H-M   'P 1'
#
loop_
_entity.id
_entity.type
_entity.pdbx_description
1 polymer ?
#
loop_
_entity_poly.entity_id
_entity_poly.type
_entity_poly.pdbx_seq_one_letter_code
_entity_poly.pdbx_strand_id
1 'polypeptide(L)'
;MRMADDHGISTERPRQGRMTSEQIRRRMFDAALATTGTRGMTLGFPGLQMDDVIAAAGVSKSSVYRLWKSRDAFVGELLNEAAATFADQLSDDRALRTAIELVASRPDLHGTAEGRRRLLLELIRVVLEQNYYSTIDSAAWQSFLATSAALLADDGSENLRRVAETLRRGSERFVEAMASFHEAMARLLGFKLRDNFAGGFTLYTVLGSAIVEGLAVRHLSNPAVTDNFYLGPPTLTDEPTEWAPSAIGFLAIYDTFIVADPDFDPRTIDAYLKELATATGAGSAPPAGT
;
A
#
# COMPACT_ATOMS: atom_id res chain seq x y z
N MET A 1 -38.96 53.76 -38.25
CA MET A 1 -38.09 54.17 -37.14
C MET A 1 -38.34 53.20 -35.97
N ARG A 2 -37.31 52.38 -35.65
CA ARG A 2 -37.07 51.57 -34.42
C ARG A 2 -38.09 50.47 -34.08
N MET A 3 -37.79 49.16 -34.10
CA MET A 3 -36.78 48.34 -33.38
C MET A 3 -36.79 48.47 -31.84
N ALA A 4 -37.12 47.36 -31.17
CA ALA A 4 -36.52 46.82 -29.94
C ALA A 4 -37.31 45.53 -29.58
N ASP A 5 -36.85 44.32 -29.91
CA ASP A 5 -35.69 43.55 -29.40
C ASP A 5 -36.09 42.62 -28.24
N ASP A 6 -36.48 41.43 -28.68
CA ASP A 6 -36.54 40.17 -27.94
C ASP A 6 -35.14 39.80 -27.42
N HIS A 7 -34.91 39.98 -26.12
CA HIS A 7 -33.67 39.54 -25.47
C HIS A 7 -33.83 38.10 -24.96
N GLY A 8 -33.68 37.15 -25.90
CA GLY A 8 -33.40 35.76 -25.57
C GLY A 8 -32.02 35.65 -24.92
N ILE A 9 -31.99 35.55 -23.59
CA ILE A 9 -30.78 35.17 -22.85
C ILE A 9 -30.48 33.71 -23.18
N SER A 10 -29.66 33.51 -24.21
CA SER A 10 -29.04 32.23 -24.51
C SER A 10 -28.02 31.95 -23.42
N THR A 11 -28.40 31.14 -22.42
CA THR A 11 -27.45 30.53 -21.50
C THR A 11 -26.59 29.52 -22.26
N GLU A 12 -25.49 30.01 -22.83
CA GLU A 12 -24.42 29.15 -23.33
C GLU A 12 -23.87 28.32 -22.17
N ARG A 13 -24.20 27.03 -22.14
CA ARG A 13 -23.49 26.07 -21.30
C ARG A 13 -22.02 26.08 -21.74
N PRO A 14 -21.06 26.19 -20.81
CA PRO A 14 -19.64 26.10 -21.17
C PRO A 14 -19.40 24.81 -21.93
N ARG A 15 -18.85 24.89 -23.15
CA ARG A 15 -18.43 23.74 -23.94
C ARG A 15 -17.41 22.97 -23.10
N GLN A 16 -17.84 21.84 -22.54
CA GLN A 16 -17.02 20.95 -21.74
C GLN A 16 -15.78 20.60 -22.57
N GLY A 17 -14.62 21.07 -22.13
CA GLY A 17 -13.36 20.90 -22.86
C GLY A 17 -13.11 19.42 -23.17
N ARG A 18 -12.62 19.16 -24.39
CA ARG A 18 -12.34 17.79 -24.85
C ARG A 18 -11.38 17.13 -23.86
N MET A 19 -11.84 16.07 -23.18
CA MET A 19 -11.02 15.35 -22.20
C MET A 19 -9.69 14.94 -22.81
N THR A 20 -8.60 15.14 -22.07
CA THR A 20 -7.27 14.69 -22.47
C THR A 20 -7.19 13.17 -22.40
N SER A 21 -6.22 12.58 -23.12
CA SER A 21 -5.94 11.15 -23.03
C SER A 21 -5.69 10.70 -21.59
N GLU A 22 -5.01 11.53 -20.80
CA GLU A 22 -4.68 11.23 -19.41
C GLU A 22 -5.91 11.24 -18.49
N GLN A 23 -6.80 12.20 -18.69
CA GLN A 23 -8.08 12.23 -17.96
C GLN A 23 -8.96 11.02 -18.30
N ILE A 24 -8.93 10.56 -19.56
CA ILE A 24 -9.64 9.35 -19.97
C ILE A 24 -9.01 8.12 -19.31
N ARG A 25 -7.67 8.03 -19.27
CA ARG A 25 -6.97 6.95 -18.54
C ARG A 25 -7.39 6.87 -17.10
N ARG A 26 -7.26 7.99 -16.37
CA ARG A 26 -7.57 8.01 -14.94
C ARG A 26 -9.00 7.60 -14.66
N ARG A 27 -9.99 8.13 -15.38
CA ARG A 27 -11.39 7.74 -15.20
C ARG A 27 -11.67 6.28 -15.51
N MET A 28 -11.04 5.74 -16.56
CA MET A 28 -11.19 4.32 -16.90
C MET A 28 -10.60 3.42 -15.81
N PHE A 29 -9.45 3.78 -15.24
CA PHE A 29 -8.85 3.03 -14.13
C PHE A 29 -9.68 3.14 -12.85
N ASP A 30 -10.08 4.35 -12.46
CA ASP A 30 -10.92 4.57 -11.27
C ASP A 30 -12.24 3.77 -11.37
N ALA A 31 -12.89 3.79 -12.54
CA ALA A 31 -14.13 3.05 -12.77
C ALA A 31 -13.92 1.52 -12.75
N ALA A 32 -12.83 1.03 -13.33
CA ALA A 32 -12.52 -0.39 -13.34
C ALA A 32 -12.20 -0.91 -11.94
N LEU A 33 -11.37 -0.17 -11.17
CA LEU A 33 -11.02 -0.48 -9.78
C LEU A 33 -12.25 -0.47 -8.88
N ALA A 34 -13.14 0.53 -9.04
CA ALA A 34 -14.41 0.58 -8.32
C ALA A 34 -15.28 -0.64 -8.66
N THR A 35 -15.40 -0.99 -9.96
CA THR A 35 -16.23 -2.12 -10.40
C THR A 35 -15.71 -3.46 -9.86
N THR A 36 -14.38 -3.64 -9.78
CA THR A 36 -13.77 -4.83 -9.17
C THR A 36 -13.96 -4.88 -7.66
N GLY A 37 -13.92 -3.74 -6.97
CA GLY A 37 -14.21 -3.66 -5.54
C GLY A 37 -15.65 -4.01 -5.19
N THR A 38 -16.63 -3.58 -5.99
CA THR A 38 -18.07 -3.83 -5.73
C THR A 38 -18.53 -5.23 -6.15
N ARG A 39 -17.89 -5.87 -7.15
CA ARG A 39 -18.27 -7.20 -7.66
C ARG A 39 -17.49 -8.37 -7.03
N GLY A 40 -16.72 -8.11 -5.96
CA GLY A 40 -16.12 -9.10 -5.05
C GLY A 40 -15.55 -10.35 -5.71
N MET A 41 -14.23 -10.39 -5.92
CA MET A 41 -13.40 -11.60 -6.18
C MET A 41 -13.77 -12.55 -7.33
N THR A 42 -14.95 -12.48 -7.95
CA THR A 42 -15.50 -13.64 -8.66
C THR A 42 -14.84 -13.87 -10.02
N LEU A 43 -14.19 -12.86 -10.61
CA LEU A 43 -13.53 -13.02 -11.92
C LEU A 43 -12.22 -12.23 -12.12
N GLY A 44 -11.78 -11.40 -11.16
CA GLY A 44 -10.65 -10.48 -11.36
C GLY A 44 -10.79 -9.59 -12.61
N PHE A 45 -9.68 -8.99 -13.06
CA PHE A 45 -9.64 -8.31 -14.37
C PHE A 45 -9.97 -9.19 -15.58
N PRO A 46 -9.73 -10.52 -15.57
CA PRO A 46 -10.19 -11.40 -16.64
C PRO A 46 -11.71 -11.41 -16.87
N GLY A 47 -12.55 -11.03 -15.90
CA GLY A 47 -14.01 -10.89 -16.09
C GLY A 47 -14.51 -9.49 -16.49
N LEU A 48 -13.66 -8.47 -16.46
CA LEU A 48 -14.06 -7.09 -16.74
C LEU A 48 -14.45 -6.93 -18.22
N GLN A 49 -15.67 -6.47 -18.49
CA GLN A 49 -16.10 -6.11 -19.83
C GLN A 49 -15.74 -4.65 -20.11
N MET A 50 -15.02 -4.41 -21.20
CA MET A 50 -14.51 -3.07 -21.54
C MET A 50 -15.63 -2.06 -21.74
N ASP A 51 -16.76 -2.49 -22.32
CA ASP A 51 -17.94 -1.66 -22.52
C ASP A 51 -18.63 -1.26 -21.20
N ASP A 52 -18.65 -2.15 -20.20
CA ASP A 52 -19.18 -1.84 -18.87
C ASP A 52 -18.34 -0.74 -18.19
N VAL A 53 -17.00 -0.84 -18.30
CA VAL A 53 -16.09 0.17 -17.74
C VAL A 53 -16.23 1.49 -18.47
N ILE A 54 -16.35 1.49 -19.80
CA ILE A 54 -16.57 2.71 -20.60
C ILE A 54 -17.84 3.43 -20.12
N ALA A 55 -18.92 2.68 -19.92
CA ALA A 55 -20.18 3.22 -19.44
C ALA A 55 -20.04 3.80 -18.02
N ALA A 56 -19.40 3.07 -17.10
CA ALA A 56 -19.17 3.52 -15.73
C ALA A 56 -18.25 4.75 -15.64
N ALA A 57 -17.23 4.84 -16.49
CA ALA A 57 -16.29 5.96 -16.54
C ALA A 57 -16.87 7.22 -17.21
N GLY A 58 -18.01 7.09 -17.91
CA GLY A 58 -18.66 8.20 -18.62
C GLY A 58 -17.81 8.78 -19.75
N VAL A 59 -17.01 7.95 -20.42
CA VAL A 59 -16.09 8.37 -21.51
C VAL A 59 -16.57 7.86 -22.87
N SER A 60 -16.09 8.45 -23.97
CA SER A 60 -16.50 8.01 -25.31
C SER A 60 -15.80 6.71 -25.73
N LYS A 61 -16.58 5.74 -26.21
CA LYS A 61 -16.10 4.45 -26.76
C LYS A 61 -14.99 4.66 -27.79
N SER A 62 -15.18 5.62 -28.70
CA SER A 62 -14.20 5.98 -29.74
C SER A 62 -12.86 6.50 -29.19
N SER A 63 -12.86 7.17 -28.03
CA SER A 63 -11.62 7.65 -27.42
C SER A 63 -10.88 6.52 -26.72
N VAL A 64 -11.62 5.63 -26.06
CA VAL A 64 -11.06 4.47 -25.37
C VAL A 64 -10.38 3.51 -26.36
N TYR A 65 -11.04 3.13 -27.46
CA TYR A 65 -10.41 2.24 -28.46
C TYR A 65 -9.26 2.86 -29.26
N ARG A 66 -9.09 4.19 -29.23
CA ARG A 66 -7.86 4.83 -29.74
C ARG A 66 -6.69 4.69 -28.77
N LEU A 67 -6.97 4.70 -27.47
CA LEU A 67 -5.95 4.54 -26.42
C LEU A 67 -5.55 3.07 -26.26
N TRP A 68 -6.52 2.17 -26.17
CA TRP A 68 -6.30 0.74 -26.05
C TRP A 68 -6.92 0.01 -27.22
N LYS A 69 -6.06 -0.52 -28.10
CA LYS A 69 -6.48 -1.25 -29.32
C LYS A 69 -7.15 -2.61 -29.01
N SER A 70 -6.96 -3.13 -27.81
CA SER A 70 -7.58 -4.36 -27.32
C SER A 70 -7.93 -4.24 -25.85
N ARG A 71 -8.86 -5.09 -25.41
CA ARG A 71 -9.16 -5.27 -23.99
C ARG A 71 -7.93 -5.68 -23.19
N ASP A 72 -7.08 -6.53 -23.76
CA ASP A 72 -5.88 -7.01 -23.08
C ASP A 72 -4.86 -5.89 -22.85
N ALA A 73 -4.74 -4.94 -23.79
CA ALA A 73 -3.91 -3.76 -23.61
C ALA A 73 -4.42 -2.87 -22.47
N PHE A 74 -5.74 -2.72 -22.34
CA PHE A 74 -6.36 -2.01 -21.23
C PHE A 74 -6.13 -2.72 -19.89
N VAL A 75 -6.35 -4.03 -19.82
CA VAL A 75 -6.12 -4.83 -18.60
C VAL A 75 -4.65 -4.76 -18.18
N GLY A 76 -3.70 -4.85 -19.12
CA GLY A 76 -2.28 -4.73 -18.82
C GLY A 76 -1.89 -3.38 -18.19
N GLU A 77 -2.40 -2.26 -18.71
CA GLU A 77 -2.14 -0.94 -18.10
C GLU A 77 -2.86 -0.77 -16.75
N LEU A 78 -4.10 -1.24 -16.64
CA LEU A 78 -4.88 -1.20 -15.40
C LEU A 78 -4.18 -1.97 -14.26
N LEU A 79 -3.53 -3.08 -14.58
CA LEU A 79 -2.73 -3.85 -13.63
C LEU A 79 -1.50 -3.11 -13.14
N ASN A 80 -0.82 -2.37 -14.02
CA ASN A 80 0.30 -1.52 -13.62
C ASN A 80 -0.18 -0.43 -12.66
N GLU A 81 -1.30 0.22 -12.96
CA GLU A 81 -1.86 1.28 -12.11
C GLU A 81 -2.31 0.72 -10.76
N ALA A 82 -2.97 -0.45 -10.73
CA ALA A 82 -3.39 -1.10 -9.51
C ALA A 82 -2.19 -1.46 -8.62
N ALA A 83 -1.13 -2.01 -9.20
CA ALA A 83 0.09 -2.34 -8.46
C ALA A 83 0.80 -1.10 -7.91
N ALA A 84 0.90 -0.02 -8.71
CA ALA A 84 1.47 1.25 -8.26
C ALA A 84 0.64 1.86 -7.13
N THR A 85 -0.68 1.92 -7.30
CA THR A 85 -1.61 2.46 -6.28
C THR A 85 -1.55 1.65 -4.99
N PHE A 86 -1.44 0.32 -5.07
CA PHE A 86 -1.29 -0.52 -3.89
C PHE A 86 0.04 -0.28 -3.16
N ALA A 87 1.14 -0.15 -3.91
CA ALA A 87 2.44 0.19 -3.33
C ALA A 87 2.40 1.56 -2.64
N ASP A 88 1.77 2.56 -3.27
CA ASP A 88 1.58 3.89 -2.68
C ASP A 88 0.69 3.84 -1.42
N GLN A 89 -0.35 3.00 -1.41
CA GLN A 89 -1.24 2.80 -0.25
C GLN A 89 -0.57 2.04 0.91
N LEU A 90 0.30 1.07 0.63
CA LEU A 90 1.07 0.40 1.68
C LEU A 90 2.20 1.27 2.22
N SER A 91 2.76 2.12 1.36
CA SER A 91 3.67 3.19 1.74
C SER A 91 2.93 4.42 2.29
N ASP A 92 1.62 4.33 2.56
CA ASP A 92 0.82 5.46 3.01
C ASP A 92 1.45 6.09 4.25
N ASP A 93 1.48 7.42 4.23
CA ASP A 93 1.94 8.30 5.28
C ASP A 93 1.41 7.88 6.65
N ARG A 94 0.24 7.24 6.73
CA ARG A 94 -0.36 6.79 7.99
C ARG A 94 0.49 5.77 8.74
N ALA A 95 1.02 4.72 8.10
CA ALA A 95 1.79 3.69 8.81
C ALA A 95 3.10 4.29 9.38
N LEU A 96 3.75 5.13 8.58
CA LEU A 96 4.95 5.87 8.98
C LEU A 96 4.64 6.90 10.07
N ARG A 97 3.53 7.64 9.97
CA ARG A 97 3.08 8.58 11.01
C ARG A 97 2.77 7.87 12.32
N THR A 98 2.00 6.77 12.30
CA THR A 98 1.75 5.94 13.48
C THR A 98 3.08 5.50 14.11
N ALA A 99 4.05 5.08 13.29
CA ALA A 99 5.36 4.68 13.79
C ALA A 99 6.13 5.83 14.46
N ILE A 100 6.18 7.00 13.80
CA ILE A 100 6.83 8.21 14.31
C ILE A 100 6.17 8.67 15.62
N GLU A 101 4.84 8.76 15.64
CA GLU A 101 4.06 9.17 16.81
C GLU A 101 4.29 8.23 18.00
N LEU A 102 4.31 6.91 17.75
CA LEU A 102 4.55 5.92 18.78
C LEU A 102 5.95 6.06 19.39
N VAL A 103 6.99 6.17 18.56
CA VAL A 103 8.37 6.35 19.04
C VAL A 103 8.51 7.69 19.79
N ALA A 104 7.93 8.77 19.26
CA ALA A 104 7.96 10.10 19.87
C ALA A 104 7.21 10.15 21.21
N SER A 105 6.17 9.34 21.40
CA SER A 105 5.37 9.31 22.63
C SER A 105 6.09 8.71 23.84
N ARG A 106 7.22 8.04 23.63
CA ARG A 106 7.94 7.26 24.66
C ARG A 106 9.45 7.55 24.71
N PRO A 107 9.86 8.81 24.94
CA PRO A 107 11.28 9.18 25.04
C PRO A 107 11.99 8.48 26.21
N ASP A 108 11.24 8.03 27.22
CA ASP A 108 11.72 7.23 28.34
C ASP A 108 12.39 5.91 27.90
N LEU A 109 11.99 5.36 26.75
CA LEU A 109 12.47 4.08 26.24
C LEU A 109 13.66 4.20 25.28
N HIS A 110 14.04 5.41 24.86
CA HIS A 110 15.09 5.61 23.85
C HIS A 110 16.48 5.24 24.35
N GLY A 111 16.77 5.55 25.61
CA GLY A 111 18.12 5.51 26.18
C GLY A 111 18.75 4.11 26.28
N THR A 112 17.96 3.04 26.26
CA THR A 112 18.46 1.66 26.44
C THR A 112 18.11 0.77 25.25
N ALA A 113 18.96 -0.20 24.93
CA ALA A 113 18.69 -1.15 23.84
C ALA A 113 17.40 -1.96 24.09
N GLU A 114 17.13 -2.31 25.35
CA GLU A 114 15.91 -3.01 25.75
C GLU A 114 14.67 -2.13 25.59
N GLY A 115 14.72 -0.86 26.00
CA GLY A 115 13.61 0.09 25.78
C GLY A 115 13.31 0.29 24.30
N ARG A 116 14.34 0.41 23.46
CA ARG A 116 14.16 0.50 22.00
C ARG A 116 13.62 -0.79 21.39
N ARG A 117 14.00 -1.95 21.93
CA ARG A 117 13.41 -3.25 21.52
C ARG A 117 11.92 -3.29 21.85
N ARG A 118 11.52 -2.85 23.05
CA ARG A 118 10.11 -2.76 23.44
C ARG A 118 9.29 -1.85 22.52
N LEU A 119 9.85 -0.70 22.13
CA LEU A 119 9.23 0.18 21.13
C LEU A 119 9.06 -0.53 19.79
N LEU A 120 10.10 -1.22 19.33
CA LEU A 120 10.04 -1.93 18.07
C LEU A 120 9.03 -3.07 18.08
N LEU A 121 8.94 -3.82 19.18
CA LEU A 121 7.92 -4.85 19.34
C LEU A 121 6.51 -4.24 19.27
N GLU A 122 6.30 -3.10 19.91
CA GLU A 122 5.02 -2.39 19.82
C GLU A 122 4.72 -1.90 18.41
N LEU A 123 5.73 -1.39 17.68
CA LEU A 123 5.58 -1.01 16.28
C LEU A 123 5.15 -2.20 15.42
N ILE A 124 5.80 -3.36 15.56
CA ILE A 124 5.40 -4.58 14.85
C ILE A 124 3.96 -4.94 15.22
N ARG A 125 3.60 -4.88 16.51
CA ARG A 125 2.26 -5.24 16.98
C ARG A 125 1.18 -4.35 16.37
N VAL A 126 1.35 -3.03 16.44
CA VAL A 126 0.33 -2.04 16.06
C VAL A 126 0.33 -1.77 14.55
N VAL A 127 1.49 -1.45 13.98
CA VAL A 127 1.59 -1.02 12.58
C VAL A 127 1.30 -2.19 11.64
N LEU A 128 1.76 -3.40 11.99
CA LEU A 128 1.57 -4.54 11.13
C LEU A 128 0.13 -5.08 11.16
N GLU A 129 -0.55 -4.97 12.30
CA GLU A 129 -1.99 -5.22 12.37
C GLU A 129 -2.76 -4.25 11.47
N GLN A 130 -2.45 -2.95 11.57
CA GLN A 130 -3.08 -1.93 10.72
C GLN A 130 -2.82 -2.18 9.23
N ASN A 131 -1.58 -2.51 8.85
CA ASN A 131 -1.21 -2.82 7.48
C ASN A 131 -1.90 -4.08 6.97
N TYR A 132 -2.07 -5.09 7.83
CA TYR A 132 -2.78 -6.31 7.50
C TYR A 132 -4.25 -6.03 7.15
N TYR A 133 -4.98 -5.31 8.00
CA TYR A 133 -6.37 -4.94 7.72
C TYR A 133 -6.49 -4.04 6.47
N SER A 134 -5.55 -3.11 6.29
CA SER A 134 -5.50 -2.28 5.08
C SER A 134 -5.26 -3.11 3.81
N THR A 135 -4.50 -4.20 3.91
CA THR A 135 -4.21 -5.11 2.80
C THR A 135 -5.44 -5.92 2.40
N ILE A 136 -6.13 -6.55 3.35
CA ILE A 136 -7.30 -7.40 3.06
C ILE A 136 -8.48 -6.59 2.51
N ASP A 137 -8.63 -5.33 2.95
CA ASP A 137 -9.64 -4.40 2.47
C ASP A 137 -9.26 -3.72 1.14
N SER A 138 -8.02 -3.91 0.65
CA SER A 138 -7.54 -3.26 -0.57
C SER A 138 -8.03 -3.97 -1.84
N ALA A 139 -8.93 -3.29 -2.57
CA ALA A 139 -9.34 -3.73 -3.90
C ALA A 139 -8.16 -3.83 -4.88
N ALA A 140 -7.10 -3.02 -4.70
CA ALA A 140 -5.89 -3.06 -5.51
C ALA A 140 -5.04 -4.31 -5.22
N TRP A 141 -4.93 -4.72 -3.95
CA TRP A 141 -4.28 -5.98 -3.58
C TRP A 141 -5.04 -7.20 -4.09
N GLN A 142 -6.37 -7.24 -3.91
CA GLN A 142 -7.20 -8.35 -4.38
C GLN A 142 -7.10 -8.51 -5.91
N SER A 143 -7.03 -7.38 -6.61
CA SER A 143 -6.78 -7.25 -8.04
C SER A 143 -5.42 -7.81 -8.45
N PHE A 144 -4.35 -7.46 -7.72
CA PHE A 144 -3.02 -8.05 -7.89
C PHE A 144 -3.05 -9.57 -7.68
N LEU A 145 -3.66 -10.05 -6.59
CA LEU A 145 -3.77 -11.47 -6.27
C LEU A 145 -4.49 -12.28 -7.37
N ALA A 146 -5.64 -11.81 -7.82
CA ALA A 146 -6.40 -12.48 -8.88
C ALA A 146 -5.60 -12.60 -10.19
N THR A 147 -4.74 -11.62 -10.45
CA THR A 147 -3.89 -11.58 -11.64
C THR A 147 -2.68 -12.49 -11.51
N SER A 148 -2.02 -12.46 -10.35
CA SER A 148 -0.96 -13.41 -10.01
C SER A 148 -1.46 -14.86 -10.07
N ALA A 149 -2.69 -15.12 -9.64
CA ALA A 149 -3.33 -16.42 -9.77
C ALA A 149 -3.58 -16.82 -11.25
N ALA A 150 -3.92 -15.87 -12.12
CA ALA A 150 -4.09 -16.14 -13.56
C ALA A 150 -2.79 -16.61 -14.23
N LEU A 151 -1.61 -16.23 -13.70
CA LEU A 151 -0.32 -16.74 -14.18
C LEU A 151 -0.14 -18.24 -13.92
N LEU A 152 -0.86 -18.84 -12.96
CA LEU A 152 -0.80 -20.28 -12.70
C LEU A 152 -1.45 -21.11 -13.83
N ALA A 153 -2.32 -20.49 -14.62
CA ALA A 153 -2.99 -21.11 -15.75
C ALA A 153 -2.29 -20.83 -17.10
N ASP A 154 -1.01 -20.45 -17.08
CA ASP A 154 -0.25 -20.03 -18.27
C ASP A 154 -0.31 -21.05 -19.42
N ASP A 155 -0.93 -20.64 -20.51
CA ASP A 155 -1.06 -21.38 -21.77
C ASP A 155 0.00 -20.95 -22.81
N GLY A 156 0.96 -20.10 -22.42
CA GLY A 156 1.99 -19.55 -23.28
C GLY A 156 1.56 -18.28 -24.02
N SER A 157 0.43 -17.68 -23.66
CA SER A 157 -0.04 -16.43 -24.28
C SER A 157 0.92 -15.27 -24.05
N GLU A 158 1.23 -14.52 -25.12
CA GLU A 158 2.05 -13.29 -25.03
C GLU A 158 1.44 -12.25 -24.09
N ASN A 159 0.12 -12.28 -23.93
CA ASN A 159 -0.61 -11.41 -23.02
C ASN A 159 -0.28 -11.72 -21.56
N LEU A 160 -0.32 -13.00 -21.14
CA LEU A 160 0.06 -13.40 -19.79
C LEU A 160 1.53 -13.07 -19.52
N ARG A 161 2.42 -13.19 -20.51
CA ARG A 161 3.82 -12.75 -20.37
C ARG A 161 3.96 -11.24 -20.13
N ARG A 162 3.20 -10.40 -20.84
CA ARG A 162 3.22 -8.94 -20.60
C ARG A 162 2.64 -8.56 -19.24
N VAL A 163 1.62 -9.29 -18.81
CA VAL A 163 1.03 -9.16 -17.46
C VAL A 163 2.04 -9.58 -16.39
N ALA A 164 2.74 -10.70 -16.56
CA ALA A 164 3.78 -11.17 -15.65
C ALA A 164 4.91 -10.14 -15.50
N GLU A 165 5.38 -9.57 -16.62
CA GLU A 165 6.43 -8.54 -16.60
C GLU A 165 5.98 -7.24 -15.92
N THR A 166 4.71 -6.89 -16.08
CA THR A 166 4.06 -5.79 -15.36
C THR A 166 4.04 -6.03 -13.86
N LEU A 167 3.56 -7.20 -13.44
CA LEU A 167 3.50 -7.60 -12.03
C LEU A 167 4.90 -7.64 -11.41
N ARG A 168 5.89 -8.15 -12.14
CA ARG A 168 7.30 -8.19 -11.71
C ARG A 168 7.82 -6.80 -11.39
N ARG A 169 7.65 -5.83 -12.30
CA ARG A 169 8.10 -4.44 -12.06
C ARG A 169 7.38 -3.77 -10.91
N GLY A 170 6.09 -4.04 -10.73
CA GLY A 170 5.33 -3.55 -9.57
C GLY A 170 5.84 -4.13 -8.26
N SER A 171 6.04 -5.45 -8.23
CA SER A 171 6.61 -6.18 -7.09
C SER A 171 8.02 -5.68 -6.73
N GLU A 172 8.88 -5.44 -7.72
CA GLU A 172 10.24 -4.92 -7.49
C GLU A 172 10.22 -3.53 -6.83
N ARG A 173 9.41 -2.60 -7.35
CA ARG A 173 9.26 -1.26 -6.74
C ARG A 173 8.71 -1.32 -5.33
N PHE A 174 7.72 -2.20 -5.10
CA PHE A 174 7.14 -2.42 -3.78
C PHE A 174 8.20 -2.92 -2.79
N VAL A 175 8.96 -3.96 -3.17
CA VAL A 175 10.03 -4.52 -2.33
C VAL A 175 11.13 -3.48 -2.06
N GLU A 176 11.52 -2.69 -3.05
CA GLU A 176 12.53 -1.64 -2.90
C GLU A 176 12.08 -0.53 -1.91
N ALA A 177 10.84 -0.05 -2.06
CA ALA A 177 10.27 0.96 -1.17
C ALA A 177 10.15 0.43 0.27
N MET A 178 9.60 -0.77 0.44
CA MET A 178 9.46 -1.38 1.76
C MET A 178 10.81 -1.72 2.39
N ALA A 179 11.81 -2.15 1.62
CA ALA A 179 13.16 -2.39 2.13
C ALA A 179 13.79 -1.09 2.67
N SER A 180 13.62 0.00 1.92
CA SER A 180 14.09 1.34 2.34
C SER A 180 13.40 1.80 3.62
N PHE A 181 12.09 1.59 3.74
CA PHE A 181 11.33 1.90 4.95
C PHE A 181 11.82 1.11 6.16
N HIS A 182 11.97 -0.21 6.03
CA HIS A 182 12.44 -1.05 7.12
C HIS A 182 13.88 -0.73 7.53
N GLU A 183 14.75 -0.38 6.57
CA GLU A 183 16.10 0.08 6.84
C GLU A 183 16.10 1.38 7.65
N ALA A 184 15.28 2.37 7.25
CA ALA A 184 15.15 3.63 7.96
C ALA A 184 14.64 3.41 9.40
N MET A 185 13.61 2.58 9.58
CA MET A 185 13.04 2.27 10.90
C MET A 185 14.01 1.49 11.80
N ALA A 186 14.73 0.52 11.25
CA ALA A 186 15.75 -0.22 11.99
C ALA A 186 16.85 0.74 12.48
N ARG A 187 17.37 1.59 11.58
CA ARG A 187 18.40 2.59 11.93
C ARG A 187 17.92 3.59 12.96
N LEU A 188 16.68 4.09 12.82
CA LEU A 188 16.07 5.04 13.77
C LEU A 188 16.12 4.50 15.21
N LEU A 189 15.88 3.21 15.40
CA LEU A 189 15.85 2.59 16.74
C LEU A 189 17.17 1.89 17.13
N GLY A 190 18.24 2.07 16.36
CA GLY A 190 19.54 1.48 16.66
C GLY A 190 19.59 -0.02 16.46
N PHE A 191 18.98 -0.50 15.39
CA PHE A 191 19.02 -1.88 14.93
C PHE A 191 19.64 -1.96 13.53
N LYS A 192 20.21 -3.12 13.24
CA LYS A 192 20.79 -3.44 11.93
C LYS A 192 20.50 -4.87 11.54
N LEU A 193 20.65 -5.16 10.25
CA LEU A 193 20.70 -6.54 9.78
C LEU A 193 21.89 -7.25 10.43
N ARG A 194 21.68 -8.50 10.82
CA ARG A 194 22.75 -9.42 11.22
C ARG A 194 23.74 -9.57 10.07
N ASP A 195 25.03 -9.69 10.38
CA ASP A 195 26.12 -9.69 9.38
C ASP A 195 25.95 -10.73 8.26
N ASN A 196 25.35 -11.89 8.57
CA ASN A 196 25.05 -12.94 7.59
C ASN A 196 24.06 -12.49 6.49
N PHE A 197 23.36 -11.37 6.70
CA PHE A 197 22.39 -10.77 5.79
C PHE A 197 22.78 -9.35 5.36
N ALA A 198 24.07 -8.99 5.42
CA ALA A 198 24.57 -7.64 5.11
C ALA A 198 24.31 -7.16 3.65
N GLY A 199 23.72 -8.00 2.79
CA GLY A 199 23.34 -7.67 1.41
C GLY A 199 22.11 -6.75 1.27
N GLY A 200 21.53 -6.29 2.38
CA GLY A 200 20.44 -5.31 2.40
C GLY A 200 19.08 -5.89 2.81
N PHE A 201 18.08 -5.01 2.94
CA PHE A 201 16.76 -5.33 3.50
C PHE A 201 15.82 -6.07 2.53
N THR A 202 16.24 -6.35 1.30
CA THR A 202 15.40 -6.98 0.26
C THR A 202 14.86 -8.33 0.69
N LEU A 203 15.71 -9.27 1.12
CA LEU A 203 15.26 -10.61 1.54
C LEU A 203 14.34 -10.55 2.76
N TYR A 204 14.71 -9.75 3.75
CA TYR A 204 13.91 -9.50 4.95
C TYR A 204 12.49 -9.02 4.58
N THR A 205 12.41 -8.06 3.66
CA THR A 205 11.15 -7.48 3.18
C THR A 205 10.31 -8.49 2.41
N VAL A 206 10.93 -9.27 1.50
CA VAL A 206 10.24 -10.31 0.73
C VAL A 206 9.63 -11.38 1.65
N LEU A 207 10.37 -11.83 2.66
CA LEU A 207 9.85 -12.81 3.62
C LEU A 207 8.74 -12.20 4.49
N GLY A 208 8.92 -10.96 4.93
CA GLY A 208 7.93 -10.22 5.72
C GLY A 208 6.61 -10.06 4.97
N SER A 209 6.67 -9.62 3.71
CA SER A 209 5.48 -9.46 2.87
C SER A 209 4.82 -10.80 2.55
N ALA A 210 5.60 -11.85 2.27
CA ALA A 210 5.06 -13.17 1.97
C ALA A 210 4.22 -13.76 3.13
N ILE A 211 4.61 -13.52 4.39
CA ILE A 211 3.80 -13.93 5.55
C ILE A 211 2.47 -13.18 5.58
N VAL A 212 2.52 -11.85 5.43
CA VAL A 212 1.32 -10.99 5.47
C VAL A 212 0.37 -11.35 4.32
N GLU A 213 0.90 -11.49 3.10
CA GLU A 213 0.14 -11.88 1.91
C GLU A 213 -0.46 -13.28 2.06
N GLY A 214 0.31 -14.25 2.57
CA GLY A 214 -0.19 -15.61 2.79
C GLY A 214 -1.34 -15.66 3.79
N LEU A 215 -1.27 -14.87 4.87
CA LEU A 215 -2.36 -14.72 5.83
C LEU A 215 -3.55 -13.97 5.23
N ALA A 216 -3.33 -12.96 4.41
CA ALA A 216 -4.39 -12.24 3.72
C ALA A 216 -5.15 -13.16 2.75
N VAL A 217 -4.44 -14.02 2.00
CA VAL A 217 -5.07 -15.05 1.15
C VAL A 217 -5.89 -16.03 2.00
N ARG A 218 -5.37 -16.44 3.16
CA ARG A 218 -6.07 -17.38 4.05
C ARG A 218 -7.35 -16.77 4.64
N HIS A 219 -7.33 -15.48 4.97
CA HIS A 219 -8.48 -14.72 5.45
C HIS A 219 -9.65 -14.77 4.47
N LEU A 220 -9.40 -14.68 3.15
CA LEU A 220 -10.47 -14.78 2.14
C LEU A 220 -11.29 -16.07 2.25
N SER A 221 -10.65 -17.17 2.67
CA SER A 221 -11.30 -18.47 2.81
C SER A 221 -11.87 -18.73 4.21
N ASN A 222 -11.21 -18.22 5.24
CA ASN A 222 -11.54 -18.50 6.64
C ASN A 222 -10.99 -17.39 7.56
N PRO A 223 -11.73 -16.28 7.73
CA PRO A 223 -11.33 -15.19 8.62
C PRO A 223 -11.12 -15.66 10.07
N ALA A 224 -11.88 -16.67 10.49
CA ALA A 224 -11.83 -17.21 11.86
C ALA A 224 -10.48 -17.88 12.21
N VAL A 225 -9.55 -18.07 11.26
CA VAL A 225 -8.18 -18.52 11.58
C VAL A 225 -7.16 -17.39 11.61
N THR A 226 -7.47 -16.23 11.00
CA THR A 226 -6.56 -15.09 10.87
C THR A 226 -6.90 -13.94 11.82
N ASP A 227 -8.16 -13.81 12.22
CA ASP A 227 -8.66 -12.68 13.01
C ASP A 227 -8.66 -12.97 14.52
N ASN A 228 -7.82 -13.93 14.93
CA ASN A 228 -7.62 -14.28 16.34
C ASN A 228 -6.43 -13.53 16.91
N PHE A 229 -6.50 -13.26 18.21
CA PHE A 229 -5.39 -12.72 18.95
C PHE A 229 -4.77 -13.79 19.85
N TYR A 230 -3.45 -13.74 19.98
CA TYR A 230 -2.70 -14.64 20.84
C TYR A 230 -1.86 -13.83 21.82
N LEU A 231 -1.60 -14.38 23.00
CA LEU A 231 -0.66 -13.79 23.95
C LEU A 231 0.75 -13.87 23.38
N GLY A 232 1.33 -12.70 23.12
CA GLY A 232 2.70 -12.54 22.65
C GLY A 232 3.61 -11.96 23.73
N PRO A 233 4.86 -11.61 23.35
CA PRO A 233 5.79 -11.00 24.29
C PRO A 233 5.28 -9.63 24.76
N PRO A 234 5.63 -9.21 25.98
CA PRO A 234 5.38 -7.86 26.45
C PRO A 234 6.01 -6.80 25.53
N THR A 235 5.35 -5.66 25.41
CA THR A 235 5.81 -4.53 24.59
C THR A 235 6.14 -3.32 25.47
N LEU A 236 5.21 -2.37 25.56
CA LEU A 236 5.33 -1.13 26.35
C LEU A 236 5.13 -1.35 27.85
N THR A 237 4.51 -2.47 28.22
CA THR A 237 4.25 -2.91 29.60
C THR A 237 5.04 -4.19 29.88
N ASP A 238 5.09 -4.62 31.14
CA ASP A 238 5.70 -5.91 31.52
C ASP A 238 4.73 -7.09 31.42
N GLU A 239 3.47 -6.83 31.06
CA GLU A 239 2.44 -7.85 30.91
C GLU A 239 2.42 -8.38 29.48
N PRO A 240 2.16 -9.69 29.27
CA PRO A 240 1.90 -10.23 27.95
C PRO A 240 0.76 -9.48 27.27
N THR A 241 0.95 -9.08 26.01
CA THR A 241 -0.06 -8.37 25.23
C THR A 241 -0.68 -9.26 24.16
N GLU A 242 -1.81 -8.85 23.60
CA GLU A 242 -2.44 -9.53 22.46
C GLU A 242 -1.75 -9.16 21.15
N TRP A 243 -1.50 -10.17 20.31
CA TRP A 243 -0.86 -10.06 19.02
C TRP A 243 -1.68 -10.75 17.93
N ALA A 244 -1.83 -10.08 16.80
CA ALA A 244 -2.38 -10.67 15.59
C ALA A 244 -1.40 -11.70 14.98
N PRO A 245 -1.87 -12.70 14.21
CA PRO A 245 -1.02 -13.75 13.66
C PRO A 245 0.02 -13.21 12.67
N SER A 246 -0.33 -12.13 11.96
CA SER A 246 0.58 -11.41 11.06
C SER A 246 1.77 -10.81 11.82
N ALA A 247 1.52 -10.17 12.96
CA ALA A 247 2.55 -9.60 13.82
C ALA A 247 3.46 -10.69 14.41
N ILE A 248 2.89 -11.83 14.83
CA ILE A 248 3.68 -12.97 15.34
C ILE A 248 4.59 -13.57 14.27
N GLY A 249 4.05 -13.83 13.08
CA GLY A 249 4.83 -14.38 11.97
C GLY A 249 5.95 -13.43 11.54
N PHE A 250 5.67 -12.14 11.47
CA PHE A 250 6.67 -11.14 11.16
C PHE A 250 7.72 -10.97 12.25
N LEU A 251 7.34 -11.07 13.54
CA LEU A 251 8.29 -11.04 14.65
C LEU A 251 9.32 -12.17 14.54
N ALA A 252 8.92 -13.37 14.13
CA ALA A 252 9.85 -14.47 13.91
C ALA A 252 10.88 -14.17 12.80
N ILE A 253 10.48 -13.46 11.75
CA ILE A 253 11.40 -12.95 10.72
C ILE A 253 12.30 -11.88 11.32
N TYR A 254 11.74 -10.92 12.05
CA TYR A 254 12.51 -9.86 12.71
C TYR A 254 13.61 -10.43 13.61
N ASP A 255 13.29 -11.36 14.51
CA ASP A 255 14.27 -11.96 15.44
C ASP A 255 15.38 -12.74 14.70
N THR A 256 15.09 -13.22 13.48
CA THR A 256 16.08 -13.91 12.63
C THR A 256 17.06 -12.92 11.99
N PHE A 257 16.54 -11.81 11.46
CA PHE A 257 17.30 -10.89 10.60
C PHE A 257 17.93 -9.72 11.34
N ILE A 258 17.34 -9.26 12.44
CA ILE A 258 17.67 -7.97 13.04
C ILE A 258 18.37 -8.15 14.40
N VAL A 259 19.40 -7.34 14.63
CA VAL A 259 20.15 -7.28 15.89
C VAL A 259 20.33 -5.83 16.32
N ALA A 260 20.53 -5.60 17.61
CA ALA A 260 20.90 -4.27 18.12
C ALA A 260 22.24 -3.84 17.51
N ASP A 261 22.33 -2.58 17.13
CA ASP A 261 23.58 -1.97 16.68
C ASP A 261 24.38 -1.49 17.91
N PRO A 262 25.54 -2.10 18.21
CA PRO A 262 26.33 -1.72 19.39
C PRO A 262 26.89 -0.30 19.31
N ASP A 263 27.01 0.25 18.10
CA ASP A 263 27.63 1.57 17.86
C ASP A 263 26.59 2.70 17.79
N PHE A 264 25.31 2.39 18.01
CA PHE A 264 24.23 3.36 17.93
C PHE A 264 24.25 4.38 19.07
N ASP A 265 24.14 5.67 18.73
CA ASP A 265 23.95 6.76 19.69
C ASP A 265 22.46 7.11 19.85
N PRO A 266 21.83 6.80 20.99
CA PRO A 266 20.41 7.06 21.21
C PRO A 266 20.01 8.54 21.19
N ARG A 267 20.96 9.45 21.38
CA ARG A 267 20.71 10.90 21.37
C ARG A 267 20.32 11.41 19.98
N THR A 268 20.52 10.60 18.94
CA THR A 268 20.18 10.94 17.57
C THR A 268 18.70 10.75 17.25
N ILE A 269 17.95 9.98 18.07
CA ILE A 269 16.54 9.63 17.82
C ILE A 269 15.67 10.87 17.67
N ASP A 270 15.75 11.80 18.62
CA ASP A 270 14.93 13.02 18.60
C ASP A 270 15.21 13.92 17.38
N ALA A 271 16.46 13.94 16.91
CA ALA A 271 16.83 14.68 15.71
C ALA A 271 16.25 14.02 14.46
N TYR A 272 16.38 12.69 14.34
CA TYR A 272 15.81 11.92 13.23
C TYR A 272 14.28 12.01 13.18
N LEU A 273 13.59 11.94 14.33
CA LEU A 273 12.13 12.07 14.40
C LEU A 273 11.67 13.44 13.86
N LYS A 274 12.40 14.53 14.16
CA LYS A 274 12.08 15.87 13.65
C LYS A 274 12.27 15.97 12.13
N GLU A 275 13.32 15.35 11.60
CA GLU A 275 13.56 15.29 10.15
C GLU A 275 12.44 14.52 9.44
N LEU A 276 12.08 13.34 9.96
CA LEU A 276 11.01 12.51 9.42
C LEU A 276 9.63 13.18 9.51
N ALA A 277 9.32 13.86 10.62
CA ALA A 277 8.06 14.61 10.78
C ALA A 277 7.95 15.80 9.80
N THR A 278 9.08 16.42 9.47
CA THR A 278 9.15 17.51 8.48
C THR A 278 8.96 16.99 7.06
N ALA A 279 9.58 15.85 6.73
CA ALA A 279 9.45 15.20 5.42
C ALA A 279 8.03 14.66 5.15
N THR A 280 7.33 14.20 6.19
CA THR A 280 5.97 13.60 6.09
C THR A 280 4.83 14.60 6.30
N GLY A 281 5.12 15.88 6.51
CA GLY A 281 4.10 16.93 6.72
C GLY A 281 3.32 16.81 8.04
N ALA A 282 3.73 15.92 8.95
CA ALA A 282 3.08 15.66 10.23
C ALA A 282 3.19 16.83 11.23
N GLY A 283 3.99 17.86 10.94
CA GLY A 283 4.18 19.05 11.78
C GLY A 283 3.12 20.15 11.66
N SER A 284 2.07 19.97 10.85
CA SER A 284 1.05 21.02 10.62
C SER A 284 -0.23 20.74 11.41
N ALA A 285 -0.22 20.95 12.72
CA ALA A 285 -1.48 21.08 13.46
C ALA A 285 -2.21 22.35 12.97
N PRO A 286 -3.51 22.28 12.61
CA PRO A 286 -4.27 23.50 12.32
C PRO A 286 -4.36 24.35 13.60
N PRO A 287 -4.32 25.68 13.51
CA PRO A 287 -4.47 26.53 14.69
C PRO A 287 -5.81 26.23 15.34
N ALA A 288 -5.77 25.96 16.65
CA ALA A 288 -6.97 25.86 17.47
C ALA A 288 -7.75 27.17 17.33
N GLY A 289 -8.89 27.10 16.65
CA GLY A 289 -9.77 28.25 16.45
C GLY A 289 -10.29 28.76 17.78
N THR A 290 -10.00 30.04 18.05
CA THR A 290 -10.76 30.91 18.96
C THR A 290 -12.05 31.36 18.30
#